data_AF-A0A1Y5S907-F1
#
_entry.id   AF-A0A1Y5S907-F1
#
_cell.length_a   1.000
_cell.length_b   1.000
_cell.length_c   1.000
_cell.angle_alpha   90.00
_cell.angle_beta   90.00
_cell.angle_gamma   90.00
#
_symmetry.space_group_name_H-M   'P 1'
#
loop_
_entity.id
_entity.type
_entity.pdbx_description
1 polymer ?
#
loop_
_entity_poly.entity_id
_entity_poly.type
_entity_poly.pdbx_seq_one_letter_code
_entity_poly.pdbx_strand_id
1 'polypeptide(L)'
;MARLLIPTLLTASLLCGGALAQEPNKEDPSELAREGIERFMRALELFVDQIPLYGVPYVDGDGNVVIPRIDRDKADEGDDRPMPEEKKNEGKVEETRL
;
A
#
# COMPACT_ATOMS: atom_id res chain seq x y z
N MET A 1 -11.00 30.65 58.95
CA MET A 1 -12.07 31.61 58.63
C MET A 1 -12.44 31.41 57.17
N ALA A 2 -13.56 30.72 56.94
CA ALA A 2 -14.06 30.34 55.64
C ALA A 2 -14.57 31.55 54.85
N ARG A 3 -14.32 31.60 53.54
CA ARG A 3 -15.13 32.36 52.60
C ARG A 3 -15.45 31.47 51.42
N LEU A 4 -16.70 31.00 51.44
CA LEU A 4 -17.35 30.13 50.50
C LEU A 4 -18.32 31.00 49.67
N LEU A 5 -18.28 30.82 48.34
CA LEU A 5 -19.34 31.04 47.33
C LEU A 5 -19.86 32.48 47.06
N ILE A 6 -19.91 32.84 45.77
CA ILE A 6 -21.14 32.94 44.95
C ILE A 6 -20.73 33.04 43.46
N PRO A 7 -21.30 32.22 42.54
CA PRO A 7 -20.91 32.13 41.14
C PRO A 7 -21.52 33.26 40.30
N THR A 8 -20.70 33.96 39.51
CA THR A 8 -21.18 34.97 38.55
C THR A 8 -21.43 34.34 37.18
N LEU A 9 -22.71 34.34 36.84
CA LEU A 9 -23.27 34.69 35.53
C LEU A 9 -23.02 33.75 34.34
N LEU A 10 -23.97 32.83 34.20
CA LEU A 10 -24.57 32.45 32.93
C LEU A 10 -25.17 33.71 32.24
N THR A 11 -24.52 34.32 31.24
CA THR A 11 -25.14 35.11 30.15
C THR A 11 -24.11 35.71 29.19
N ALA A 12 -23.89 35.05 28.04
CA ALA A 12 -23.56 35.70 26.76
C ALA A 12 -23.65 34.66 25.64
N SER A 13 -24.88 34.29 25.28
CA SER A 13 -25.19 33.87 23.92
C SER A 13 -24.78 34.97 22.93
N LEU A 14 -24.54 34.58 21.68
CA LEU A 14 -24.29 35.44 20.50
C LEU A 14 -22.83 35.92 20.31
N LEU A 15 -21.92 34.98 20.05
CA LEU A 15 -20.99 35.17 18.92
C LEU A 15 -21.23 34.04 17.91
N CYS A 16 -22.45 34.00 17.36
CA CYS A 16 -22.69 33.41 16.05
C CYS A 16 -22.14 34.42 15.05
N GLY A 17 -20.81 34.43 14.90
CA GLY A 17 -20.16 35.17 13.82
C GLY A 17 -20.70 34.59 12.52
N GLY A 18 -21.44 35.40 11.77
CA GLY A 18 -21.98 35.01 10.48
C GLY A 18 -20.86 34.46 9.62
N ALA A 19 -20.88 33.14 9.40
CA ALA A 19 -20.24 32.57 8.23
C ALA A 19 -20.95 33.22 7.05
N LEU A 20 -20.32 34.23 6.45
CA LEU A 20 -20.69 34.68 5.12
C LEU A 20 -20.70 33.42 4.28
N ALA A 21 -21.89 33.02 3.82
CA ALA A 21 -22.03 32.00 2.82
C ALA A 21 -21.13 32.45 1.65
N GLN A 22 -19.96 31.82 1.55
CA GLN A 22 -19.16 31.91 0.33
C GLN A 22 -20.13 31.50 -0.77
N GLU A 23 -20.34 32.39 -1.72
CA GLU A 23 -21.05 32.08 -2.96
C GLU A 23 -20.58 30.71 -3.40
N PRO A 24 -21.50 29.73 -3.60
CA PRO A 24 -21.09 28.45 -4.14
C PRO A 24 -20.56 28.78 -5.53
N ASN A 25 -19.23 28.86 -5.62
CA ASN A 25 -18.54 28.90 -6.88
C ASN A 25 -19.11 27.70 -7.62
N LYS A 26 -19.81 27.98 -8.71
CA LYS A 26 -20.61 27.01 -9.43
C LYS A 26 -19.64 26.13 -10.20
N GLU A 27 -18.82 25.39 -9.47
CA GLU A 27 -17.94 24.37 -10.01
C GLU A 27 -18.85 23.42 -10.76
N ASP A 28 -18.60 23.32 -12.05
CA ASP A 28 -19.34 22.41 -12.89
C ASP A 28 -19.19 21.00 -12.28
N PRO A 29 -20.28 20.29 -11.97
CA PRO A 29 -20.21 18.96 -11.36
C PRO A 29 -19.37 17.97 -12.19
N SER A 30 -19.20 18.22 -13.49
CA SER A 30 -18.29 17.46 -14.34
C SER A 30 -16.80 17.69 -14.02
N GLU A 31 -16.41 18.90 -13.64
CA GLU A 31 -15.03 19.21 -13.22
C GLU A 31 -14.69 18.53 -11.89
N LEU A 32 -15.63 18.54 -10.93
CA LEU A 32 -15.47 17.82 -9.66
C LEU A 32 -15.32 16.30 -9.90
N ALA A 33 -16.12 15.73 -10.79
CA ALA A 33 -16.03 14.33 -11.16
C ALA A 33 -14.67 14.00 -11.83
N ARG A 34 -14.20 14.88 -12.74
CA ARG A 34 -12.91 14.73 -13.42
C ARG A 34 -11.75 14.76 -12.43
N GLU A 35 -11.74 15.73 -11.52
CA GLU A 35 -10.73 15.86 -10.49
C GLU A 35 -10.71 14.64 -9.55
N GLY A 36 -11.89 14.13 -9.19
CA GLY A 36 -12.02 12.90 -8.41
C GLY A 36 -11.39 11.68 -9.09
N ILE A 37 -11.64 11.50 -10.38
CA ILE A 37 -11.05 10.41 -11.18
C ILE A 37 -9.52 10.58 -11.27
N GLU A 38 -9.02 11.79 -11.49
CA GLU A 38 -7.58 12.05 -11.58
C GLU A 38 -6.86 11.75 -10.26
N ARG A 39 -7.45 12.13 -9.12
CA ARG A 39 -6.91 11.77 -7.80
C ARG A 39 -6.95 10.26 -7.56
N PHE A 40 -8.03 9.60 -7.98
CA PHE A 40 -8.16 8.15 -7.86
C PHE A 40 -7.11 7.40 -8.68
N MET A 41 -6.88 7.79 -9.94
CA MET A 41 -5.87 7.15 -10.79
C MET A 41 -4.46 7.32 -10.20
N ARG A 42 -4.11 8.51 -9.72
CA ARG A 42 -2.83 8.73 -9.03
C ARG A 42 -2.69 7.87 -7.77
N ALA A 43 -3.76 7.70 -7.00
CA ALA A 43 -3.75 6.83 -5.84
C ALA A 43 -3.56 5.36 -6.24
N LEU A 44 -4.16 4.94 -7.36
CA LEU A 44 -4.00 3.58 -7.89
C LEU A 44 -2.57 3.32 -8.36
N GLU A 45 -1.94 4.28 -9.06
CA GLU A 45 -0.53 4.18 -9.47
C GLU A 45 0.39 3.96 -8.28
N LEU A 46 0.26 4.79 -7.24
CA LEU A 46 1.04 4.65 -6.00
C LEU A 46 0.77 3.33 -5.28
N PHE A 47 -0.47 2.85 -5.29
CA PHE A 47 -0.83 1.57 -4.69
C PHE A 47 -0.18 0.40 -5.43
N VAL A 48 -0.25 0.40 -6.76
CA VAL A 48 0.38 -0.62 -7.59
C VAL A 48 1.88 -0.69 -7.33
N ASP A 49 2.53 0.47 -7.14
CA ASP A 49 3.97 0.56 -6.82
C ASP A 49 4.38 -0.07 -5.50
N GLN A 50 3.44 -0.22 -4.56
CA GLN A 50 3.69 -0.86 -3.26
C GLN A 50 3.59 -2.39 -3.31
N ILE A 51 3.06 -2.96 -4.40
CA ILE A 51 2.90 -4.41 -4.51
C ILE A 51 4.27 -5.06 -4.73
N PRO A 52 4.72 -5.96 -3.83
CA PRO A 52 5.98 -6.67 -4.01
C PRO A 52 5.90 -7.67 -5.16
N LEU A 53 6.97 -7.75 -5.94
CA LEU A 53 7.13 -8.76 -7.00
C LEU A 53 7.94 -9.94 -6.47
N TYR A 54 7.54 -11.15 -6.86
CA TYR A 54 8.23 -12.39 -6.50
C TYR A 54 8.62 -13.17 -7.76
N GLY A 55 9.78 -13.81 -7.71
CA GLY A 55 10.28 -14.66 -8.78
C GLY A 55 9.88 -16.12 -8.64
N VAL A 56 10.44 -16.95 -9.52
CA VAL A 56 10.16 -18.38 -9.58
C VAL A 56 10.68 -19.07 -8.31
N PRO A 57 9.86 -19.89 -7.62
CA PRO A 57 10.30 -20.62 -6.44
C PRO A 57 11.28 -21.74 -6.81
N TYR A 58 12.26 -22.00 -5.93
CA TYR A 58 13.19 -23.12 -6.07
C TYR A 58 13.50 -23.78 -4.72
N VAL A 59 14.05 -25.00 -4.76
CA VAL A 59 14.49 -25.71 -3.56
C VAL A 59 16.00 -25.53 -3.39
N ASP A 60 16.45 -25.12 -2.21
CA ASP A 60 17.87 -24.95 -1.92
C ASP A 60 18.57 -26.28 -1.55
N GLY A 61 19.88 -26.23 -1.29
CA GLY A 61 20.69 -27.40 -0.94
C GLY A 61 20.34 -28.04 0.41
N ASP A 62 19.65 -27.31 1.28
CA ASP A 62 19.18 -27.78 2.58
C ASP A 62 17.74 -28.33 2.51
N GLY A 63 17.09 -28.23 1.35
CA GLY A 63 15.73 -28.70 1.10
C GLY A 63 14.64 -27.67 1.40
N ASN A 64 14.98 -26.40 1.62
CA ASN A 64 13.98 -25.34 1.83
C ASN A 64 13.44 -24.81 0.50
N VAL A 65 12.18 -24.38 0.48
CA VAL A 65 11.59 -23.67 -0.66
C VAL A 65 11.84 -22.18 -0.51
N VAL A 66 12.56 -21.59 -1.45
CA VAL A 66 12.90 -20.17 -1.49
C VAL A 66 12.09 -19.46 -2.57
N ILE A 67 11.42 -18.37 -2.21
CA ILE A 67 10.68 -17.49 -3.13
C ILE A 67 11.38 -16.12 -3.15
N PRO A 68 12.19 -15.82 -4.17
CA PRO A 68 12.97 -14.58 -4.19
C PRO A 68 12.07 -13.37 -4.46
N ARG A 69 12.35 -12.24 -3.79
CA ARG A 69 11.75 -10.94 -4.14
C ARG A 69 12.48 -10.35 -5.35
N ILE A 70 11.74 -9.76 -6.28
CA ILE A 70 12.28 -9.08 -7.45
C ILE A 70 12.26 -7.57 -7.19
N ASP A 71 13.40 -6.92 -7.41
CA ASP A 71 13.47 -5.46 -7.46
C ASP A 71 12.76 -4.99 -8.73
N ARG A 72 11.72 -4.16 -8.61
CA ARG A 72 10.93 -3.65 -9.76
C ARG A 72 11.79 -2.97 -10.83
N ASP A 73 12.83 -2.23 -10.43
CA ASP A 73 13.75 -1.56 -11.36
C ASP A 73 14.55 -2.55 -12.23
N LYS A 74 14.65 -3.80 -11.81
CA LYS A 74 15.31 -4.90 -12.55
C LYS A 74 14.33 -5.86 -13.20
N ALA A 75 13.02 -5.62 -13.08
CA ALA A 75 11.99 -6.48 -13.66
C ALA A 75 11.70 -6.14 -15.13
N ASP A 76 11.95 -4.89 -15.54
CA ASP A 76 11.77 -4.42 -16.93
C ASP A 76 12.95 -4.77 -17.85
N GLU A 77 14.14 -5.02 -17.28
CA GLU A 77 15.20 -5.73 -17.97
C GLU A 77 14.81 -7.21 -17.97
N GLY A 78 14.27 -7.70 -19.08
CA GLY A 78 13.84 -9.09 -19.25
C GLY A 78 14.78 -10.06 -18.55
N ASP A 79 14.21 -10.90 -17.70
CA ASP A 79 14.94 -11.77 -16.76
C ASP A 79 15.82 -12.80 -17.50
N ASP A 80 17.00 -12.37 -17.97
CA ASP A 80 18.07 -13.20 -18.52
C ASP A 80 18.93 -13.83 -17.42
N ARG A 81 18.45 -13.86 -16.16
CA ARG A 81 19.18 -14.59 -15.11
C ARG A 81 19.13 -16.08 -15.47
N PRO A 82 20.27 -16.75 -15.57
CA PRO A 82 20.29 -18.17 -15.90
C PRO A 82 19.48 -18.92 -14.84
N MET A 83 18.47 -19.68 -15.29
CA MET A 83 17.82 -20.69 -14.45
C MET A 83 18.94 -21.51 -13.79
N PRO A 84 18.91 -21.71 -12.46
CA PRO A 84 19.88 -22.58 -11.80
C PRO A 84 19.88 -23.91 -12.54
N GLU A 85 21.04 -24.32 -13.07
CA GLU A 85 21.15 -25.59 -13.78
C GLU A 85 20.63 -26.70 -12.87
N GLU A 86 19.55 -27.34 -13.30
CA GLU A 86 18.97 -28.48 -12.63
C GLU A 86 20.02 -29.58 -12.66
N LYS A 87 20.82 -29.68 -11.58
CA LYS A 87 21.76 -30.79 -11.43
C LYS A 87 20.93 -32.05 -11.34
N LYS A 88 20.82 -32.73 -12.48
CA LYS A 88 20.24 -34.06 -12.64
C LYS A 88 21.00 -34.99 -11.69
N ASN A 89 20.51 -35.15 -10.47
CA ASN A 89 20.98 -36.17 -9.57
C ASN A 89 20.60 -37.50 -10.21
N GLU A 90 21.57 -38.11 -10.88
CA GLU A 90 21.52 -39.49 -11.34
C GLU A 90 21.35 -40.35 -10.09
N GLY A 91 20.09 -40.56 -9.71
CA GLY A 91 19.70 -41.48 -8.65
C GLY A 91 20.16 -42.88 -9.02
N LYS A 92 21.37 -43.23 -8.58
CA LYS A 92 21.80 -44.62 -8.53
C LYS A 92 20.95 -45.28 -7.44
N VAL A 93 19.84 -45.87 -7.86
CA VAL A 93 19.00 -46.73 -7.02
C VAL A 93 19.88 -47.93 -6.66
N GLU A 94 20.49 -47.89 -5.48
CA GLU A 94 21.14 -49.05 -4.89
C GLU A 94 20.04 -50.06 -4.56
N GLU A 95 19.90 -51.02 -5.48
CA GLU A 95 19.03 -52.17 -5.42
C GLU A 95 19.30 -52.93 -4.11
N THR A 96 18.48 -52.68 -3.09
CA THR A 96 18.53 -53.44 -1.84
C THR A 96 17.92 -54.81 -2.14
N ARG A 97 18.78 -55.81 -2.41
CA ARG A 97 18.37 -57.21 -2.49
C ARG A 97 17.82 -57.65 -1.14
N LEU A 98 16.54 -58.03 -1.14
CA LEU A 98 15.92 -58.93 -0.15
C LEU A 98 16.23 -60.38 -0.52
#